data_AF-A0A9P2C1N4-F1
#
_entry.id   AF-A0A9P2C1N4-F1
#
_cell.length_a   1.000
_cell.length_b   1.000
_cell.length_c   1.000
_cell.angle_alpha   90.00
_cell.angle_beta   90.00
_cell.angle_gamma   90.00
#
_symmetry.space_group_name_H-M   'P 1'
#
loop_
_entity.id
_entity.type
_entity.pdbx_description
1 polymer ?
#
loop_
_entity_poly.entity_id
_entity_poly.type
_entity_poly.pdbx_seq_one_letter_code
_entity_poly.pdbx_strand_id
1 'polypeptide(L)' 'MTISQRKPVRETLGILQIQQKIIDTMIDEERRYMDVLPQSKVNTVEYMEVEDAIATLEFAKNALNDYLIYLESTTKRR' A
#
# COMPACT_ATOMS: atom_id res chain seq x y z
N MET A 1 13.00 -19.18 -17.63
CA MET A 1 11.68 -18.56 -17.89
C MET A 1 11.45 -18.49 -19.39
N THR A 2 10.40 -19.12 -19.87
CA THR A 2 9.92 -19.01 -21.26
C THR A 2 9.20 -17.67 -21.44
N ILE A 3 9.08 -17.20 -22.70
CA ILE A 3 8.38 -15.94 -23.05
C ILE A 3 6.93 -15.94 -22.50
N SER A 4 6.28 -17.10 -22.46
CA SER A 4 4.93 -17.30 -21.90
C SER A 4 4.82 -16.97 -20.41
N GLN A 5 5.85 -17.22 -19.60
CA GLN A 5 5.85 -16.88 -18.16
C GLN A 5 6.16 -15.40 -17.88
N ARG A 6 6.67 -14.64 -18.86
CA ARG A 6 6.97 -13.20 -18.69
C ARG A 6 5.75 -12.30 -18.79
N LYS A 7 4.72 -12.70 -19.56
CA LYS A 7 3.48 -11.91 -19.71
C LYS A 7 2.69 -11.84 -18.40
N PRO A 8 2.42 -12.95 -17.69
CA PRO A 8 1.77 -12.92 -16.38
C PRO A 8 2.54 -12.07 -15.35
N VAL A 9 3.88 -12.17 -15.31
CA VAL A 9 4.70 -11.39 -14.37
C VAL A 9 4.58 -9.89 -14.60
N ARG A 10 4.55 -9.43 -15.86
CA ARG A 10 4.35 -8.01 -16.19
C ARG A 10 2.93 -7.53 -15.84
N GLU A 11 1.92 -8.36 -16.09
CA GLU A 11 0.53 -8.04 -15.73
C GLU A 11 0.38 -7.95 -14.21
N THR A 12 0.96 -8.89 -13.47
CA THR A 12 0.99 -8.86 -12.00
C THR A 12 1.70 -7.61 -11.49
N LEU A 13 2.86 -7.24 -12.03
CA LEU A 13 3.55 -5.98 -11.66
C LEU A 13 2.66 -4.75 -11.86
N GLY A 14 1.92 -4.67 -12.97
CA GLY A 14 0.99 -3.58 -13.23
C GLY A 14 -0.15 -3.51 -12.21
N ILE A 15 -0.73 -4.67 -11.85
CA ILE A 15 -1.79 -4.76 -10.82
C ILE A 15 -1.26 -4.30 -9.46
N LEU A 16 -0.08 -4.78 -9.07
CA LEU A 16 0.54 -4.42 -7.79
C LEU A 16 0.86 -2.91 -7.72
N GLN A 17 1.33 -2.30 -8.81
CA GLN A 17 1.54 -0.85 -8.88
C GLN A 17 0.23 -0.06 -8.74
N ILE A 18 -0.88 -0.56 -9.29
CA ILE A 18 -2.20 0.05 -9.11
C ILE A 18 -2.65 -0.09 -7.65
N GLN A 19 -2.48 -1.26 -7.04
CA GLN A 19 -2.80 -1.49 -5.63
C GLN A 19 -2.01 -0.55 -4.71
N GLN A 20 -0.74 -0.30 -5.00
CA GLN A 20 0.08 0.64 -4.23
C GLN A 20 -0.50 2.05 -4.25
N LYS A 21 -0.92 2.53 -5.42
CA LYS A 21 -1.57 3.85 -5.56
C LYS A 21 -2.90 3.92 -4.82
N ILE A 22 -3.68 2.84 -4.82
CA ILE A 22 -4.95 2.78 -4.08
C ILE A 22 -4.69 2.89 -2.58
N ILE A 23 -3.70 2.17 -2.06
CA ILE A 23 -3.31 2.23 -0.65
C ILE A 23 -2.81 3.64 -0.28
N ASP A 24 -2.02 4.28 -1.14
CA ASP A 24 -1.57 5.65 -0.93
C ASP A 24 -2.75 6.63 -0.82
N THR A 25 -3.75 6.52 -1.70
CA THR A 25 -4.97 7.33 -1.62
C THR A 25 -5.72 7.09 -0.31
N MET A 26 -5.86 5.83 0.13
CA MET A 26 -6.54 5.51 1.39
C MET A 26 -5.80 6.10 2.60
N ILE A 27 -4.47 6.02 2.62
CA ILE A 27 -3.65 6.65 3.69
C ILE A 27 -3.87 8.16 3.72
N ASP A 28 -3.88 8.81 2.55
CA ASP A 28 -4.10 10.25 2.45
C ASP A 28 -5.52 10.64 2.91
N GLU A 29 -6.53 9.83 2.62
CA GLU A 29 -7.91 10.02 3.08
C GLU A 29 -8.01 9.92 4.62
N GLU A 30 -7.45 8.88 5.22
CA GLU A 30 -7.45 8.70 6.67
C GLU A 30 -6.67 9.81 7.39
N ARG A 31 -5.53 10.24 6.84
CA ARG A 31 -4.76 11.38 7.38
C ARG A 31 -5.55 12.68 7.33
N ARG A 32 -6.23 12.97 6.21
CA ARG A 32 -7.11 14.14 6.10
C ARG A 32 -8.27 14.09 7.06
N TYR A 33 -8.84 12.90 7.28
CA TYR A 33 -9.90 12.72 8.26
C TYR A 33 -9.39 13.00 9.67
N MET A 34 -8.20 12.50 10.02
CA MET A 34 -7.54 12.79 11.29
C MET A 34 -7.28 14.28 11.50
N ASP A 35 -6.83 14.99 10.47
CA ASP A 35 -6.55 16.44 10.52
C ASP A 35 -7.80 17.28 10.80
N VAL A 36 -8.99 16.80 10.42
CA VAL A 36 -10.26 17.51 10.67
C VAL A 36 -10.96 17.08 11.96
N LEU A 37 -10.45 16.06 12.67
CA LEU A 37 -11.01 15.67 13.95
C LEU A 37 -10.81 16.80 14.98
N PRO A 38 -11.84 17.15 15.76
CA PRO A 38 -11.70 18.12 16.84
C PRO A 38 -10.59 17.70 17.81
N GLN A 39 -9.80 18.65 18.32
CA GLN A 39 -8.78 18.35 19.34
C GLN A 39 -9.37 17.68 20.60
N SER A 40 -10.65 17.89 20.89
CA SER A 40 -11.37 17.20 21.96
C SER A 40 -11.57 15.71 21.73
N LYS A 41 -11.33 15.22 20.50
CA LYS A 41 -11.34 13.81 20.13
C LYS A 41 -9.94 13.16 20.12
N VAL A 42 -8.89 13.92 20.41
CA VAL A 42 -7.55 13.33 20.60
C VAL A 42 -7.64 12.36 21.79
N ASN A 43 -7.26 11.10 21.57
CA ASN A 43 -7.43 9.96 22.49
C ASN A 43 -8.86 9.39 22.65
N THR A 44 -9.79 9.68 21.74
CA THR A 44 -11.04 8.91 21.66
C THR A 44 -10.83 7.62 20.86
N VAL A 45 -11.76 6.67 21.02
CA VAL A 45 -11.81 5.43 20.23
C VAL A 45 -11.72 5.73 18.73
N GLU A 46 -12.43 6.76 18.26
CA GLU A 46 -12.43 7.19 16.86
C GLU A 46 -11.04 7.64 16.39
N TYR A 47 -10.25 8.34 17.22
CA TYR A 47 -8.88 8.71 16.84
C TYR A 47 -7.96 7.49 16.74
N MET A 48 -8.08 6.56 17.70
CA MET A 48 -7.29 5.32 17.71
C MET A 48 -7.64 4.40 16.53
N GLU A 49 -8.91 4.34 16.13
CA GLU A 49 -9.36 3.57 14.96
C GLU A 49 -8.74 4.11 13.66
N VAL A 50 -8.63 5.44 13.52
CA VAL A 50 -7.98 6.06 12.35
C VAL A 50 -6.47 5.83 12.37
N GLU A 51 -5.82 5.94 13.54
CA GLU A 51 -4.39 5.60 13.67
C GLU A 51 -4.11 4.13 13.30
N ASP A 52 -4.94 3.19 13.77
CA ASP A 52 -4.82 1.77 13.48
C ASP A 52 -5.09 1.45 11.99
N ALA A 53 -6.07 2.13 11.39
CA ALA A 53 -6.33 2.05 9.95
C ALA A 53 -5.13 2.51 9.13
N ILE A 54 -4.53 3.68 9.46
CA ILE A 54 -3.32 4.18 8.81
C ILE A 54 -2.17 3.19 8.96
N ALA A 55 -1.93 2.69 10.18
CA ALA A 55 -0.84 1.74 10.44
C ALA A 55 -1.02 0.44 9.63
N THR A 56 -2.24 -0.07 9.53
CA THR A 56 -2.58 -1.26 8.73
C THR A 56 -2.33 -1.03 7.24
N LEU A 57 -2.73 0.13 6.72
CA LEU A 57 -2.50 0.50 5.32
C LEU A 57 -1.01 0.67 5.01
N GLU A 58 -0.24 1.30 5.90
CA GLU A 58 1.21 1.44 5.78
C GLU A 58 1.92 0.08 5.80
N PHE A 59 1.48 -0.84 6.67
CA PHE A 59 1.98 -2.22 6.66
C PHE A 59 1.69 -2.92 5.33
N ALA A 60 0.47 -2.83 4.81
CA ALA A 60 0.08 -3.42 3.54
C ALA A 60 0.90 -2.85 2.37
N LYS A 61 1.13 -1.53 2.36
CA LYS A 61 1.99 -0.86 1.38
C LYS A 61 3.42 -1.37 1.41
N ASN A 62 3.99 -1.52 2.61
CA ASN A 62 5.37 -2.00 2.76
C ASN A 62 5.51 -3.44 2.28
N ALA A 63 4.59 -4.33 2.67
CA ALA A 63 4.59 -5.71 2.20
C ALA A 63 4.45 -5.81 0.67
N LEU A 64 3.62 -4.96 0.08
CA LEU A 64 3.45 -4.86 -1.37
C LEU A 64 4.74 -4.38 -2.06
N ASN A 65 5.41 -3.40 -1.48
CA ASN A 65 6.66 -2.85 -1.99
C ASN A 65 7.81 -3.88 -1.94
N ASP A 66 7.92 -4.64 -0.85
CA ASP A 66 8.90 -5.73 -0.74
C ASP A 66 8.70 -6.79 -1.83
N TYR A 67 7.43 -7.13 -2.12
CA TYR A 67 7.09 -8.06 -3.17
C TYR A 67 7.41 -7.51 -4.58
N LEU A 68 7.16 -6.21 -4.81
CA LEU A 68 7.54 -5.53 -6.06
C LEU A 68 9.05 -5.58 -6.28
N ILE A 69 9.85 -5.25 -5.25
CA ILE A 69 11.32 -5.31 -5.30
C ILE A 69 11.79 -6.73 -5.65
N TYR A 70 11.19 -7.75 -5.04
CA TYR A 70 11.50 -9.14 -5.34
C TYR A 70 11.23 -9.48 -6.82
N LEU A 71 10.05 -9.15 -7.34
CA LEU A 71 9.68 -9.40 -8.74
C LEU A 71 10.58 -8.64 -9.74
N GLU A 72 10.99 -7.42 -9.42
CA GLU A 72 11.94 -6.67 -10.24
C GLU A 72 13.34 -7.29 -10.22
N SER A 73 13.80 -7.77 -9.06
CA SER A 73 15.13 -8.38 -8.92
C SER A 73 15.25 -9.69 -9.69
N THR A 74 14.18 -10.48 -9.72
CA THR A 74 14.12 -11.76 -10.44
C THR A 74 14.01 -11.57 -11.96
N THR A 75 13.51 -10.42 -12.42
CA THR A 75 13.42 -10.07 -13.83
C THR A 75 14.68 -9.43 -14.40
N LYS A 76 15.50 -8.74 -13.58
CA LYS A 76 16.78 -8.10 -13.98
C LYS A 76 18.00 -9.04 -14.07
N ARG A 77 18.01 -10.20 -13.40
CA ARG A 77 19.17 -11.12 -13.35
C ARG A 77 19.49 -11.90 -14.65
N ARG A 78 19.15 -11.38 -15.84
CA ARG A 78 19.52 -11.97 -17.14
C ARG A 78 19.80 -10.94 -18.20
#